data_AF-A0A5R2NFS8-F1
#
_entry.id   AF-A0A5R2NFS8-F1
#
_cell.length_a   1.000
_cell.length_b   1.000
_cell.length_c   1.000
_cell.angle_alpha   90.00
_cell.angle_beta   90.00
_cell.angle_gamma   90.00
#
_symmetry.space_group_name_H-M   'P 1'
#
loop_
_entity.id
_entity.type
_entity.pdbx_description
1 polymer ?
#
loop_
_entity_poly.entity_id
_entity_poly.type
_entity_poly.pdbx_seq_one_letter_code
_entity_poly.pdbx_strand_id
1 'polypeptide(L)'
;NEYEKETGVKITVETTPWSDFQTKAFTEFNAHGDAYDLVVGDSQWLGAGSTGGHYVDLTDFFKKHDLGNVMAPATVKYYAEYPGNSGKYWAIPLEGDAVGWSYRKDWFEDPKEKEAFKAKYGYDLDVPKDFKALRDIAEFFHRPDQKRYGIAIYTDNSYDAMAMGFENALFSYGGELGDYTTYKVDGHINSDKAVAALDAYKELYKFTPPGWAKSFFVEDNQAITENLAAMSMNFFAFFPSLINEASNPNAKNTGFFANPPGPNG
;
A
#
# COMPACT_ATOMS: atom_id res chain seq x y z
N ASN A 1 -27.44 -10.17 3.13
CA ASN A 1 -27.63 -9.39 1.91
C ASN A 1 -28.74 -8.39 2.15
N GLU A 2 -28.40 -7.13 2.43
CA GLU A 2 -29.36 -6.04 2.66
C GLU A 2 -29.84 -5.44 1.32
N TYR A 3 -28.91 -5.25 0.37
CA TYR A 3 -29.21 -4.73 -0.97
C TYR A 3 -30.26 -5.55 -1.73
N GLU A 4 -30.15 -6.88 -1.74
CA GLU A 4 -31.15 -7.75 -2.39
C GLU A 4 -32.53 -7.67 -1.71
N LYS A 5 -32.58 -7.48 -0.39
CA LYS A 5 -33.86 -7.32 0.32
C LYS A 5 -34.55 -6.01 -0.04
N GLU A 6 -33.78 -4.95 -0.28
CA GLU A 6 -34.30 -3.63 -0.60
C GLU A 6 -34.67 -3.47 -2.08
N THR A 7 -33.87 -4.05 -2.98
CA THR A 7 -33.98 -3.81 -4.43
C THR A 7 -34.58 -4.98 -5.20
N GLY A 8 -34.59 -6.18 -4.62
CA GLY A 8 -34.89 -7.43 -5.33
C GLY A 8 -33.79 -7.89 -6.28
N VAL A 9 -32.66 -7.17 -6.38
CA VAL A 9 -31.53 -7.51 -7.24
C VAL A 9 -30.57 -8.42 -6.49
N LYS A 10 -30.37 -9.63 -7.00
CA LYS A 10 -29.40 -10.58 -6.47
C LYS A 10 -28.00 -10.24 -6.98
N ILE A 11 -27.05 -10.10 -6.05
CA ILE A 11 -25.63 -9.90 -6.35
C ILE A 11 -24.90 -11.22 -6.19
N THR A 12 -24.13 -11.62 -7.21
CA THR A 12 -23.22 -12.76 -7.14
C THR A 12 -21.79 -12.23 -7.15
N VAL A 13 -21.02 -12.55 -6.11
CA VAL A 13 -19.63 -12.13 -5.98
C VAL A 13 -18.72 -13.28 -6.38
N GLU A 14 -17.89 -13.05 -7.40
CA GLU A 14 -16.81 -13.95 -7.78
C GLU A 14 -15.49 -13.37 -7.28
N THR A 15 -14.66 -14.19 -6.65
CA THR A 15 -13.32 -13.78 -6.19
C THR A 15 -12.25 -14.50 -7.00
N THR A 16 -11.15 -13.80 -7.25
CA THR A 16 -9.97 -14.33 -7.94
C THR A 16 -8.74 -13.92 -7.13
N PRO A 17 -7.72 -14.78 -6.99
CA PRO A 17 -6.45 -14.39 -6.37
C PRO A 17 -5.89 -13.13 -7.02
N TRP A 18 -5.36 -12.20 -6.21
CA TRP A 18 -4.92 -10.88 -6.68
C TRP A 18 -3.91 -10.96 -7.83
N SER A 19 -2.96 -11.90 -7.75
CA SER A 19 -1.93 -12.12 -8.78
C SER A 19 -2.50 -12.43 -10.17
N ASP A 20 -3.68 -13.03 -10.23
CA ASP A 20 -4.33 -13.49 -11.47
C ASP A 20 -5.44 -12.54 -11.93
N PHE A 21 -5.84 -11.61 -11.04
CA PHE A 21 -7.08 -10.87 -11.16
C PHE A 21 -7.10 -9.94 -12.38
N GLN A 22 -6.02 -9.17 -12.60
CA GLN A 22 -5.92 -8.31 -13.79
C GLN A 22 -6.00 -9.12 -15.09
N THR A 23 -5.22 -10.20 -15.18
CA THR A 23 -5.17 -11.06 -16.38
C THR A 23 -6.56 -11.61 -16.72
N LYS A 24 -7.28 -12.09 -15.71
CA LYS A 24 -8.64 -12.62 -15.89
C LYS A 24 -9.63 -11.54 -16.33
N ALA A 25 -9.64 -10.40 -15.64
CA ALA A 25 -10.53 -9.28 -15.97
C ALA A 25 -10.27 -8.76 -17.39
N PHE A 26 -9.01 -8.50 -17.75
CA PHE A 26 -8.66 -8.00 -19.08
C PHE A 26 -8.85 -9.03 -20.20
N THR A 27 -8.77 -10.33 -19.91
CA THR A 27 -9.13 -11.37 -20.89
C THR A 27 -10.60 -11.25 -21.28
N GLU A 28 -11.49 -11.10 -20.29
CA GLU A 28 -12.93 -10.92 -20.53
C GLU A 28 -13.22 -9.60 -21.25
N PHE A 29 -12.56 -8.50 -20.83
CA PHE A 29 -12.71 -7.19 -21.46
C PHE A 29 -12.33 -7.21 -22.94
N ASN A 30 -11.21 -7.84 -23.29
CA ASN A 30 -10.75 -7.98 -24.67
C ASN A 30 -11.64 -8.91 -25.51
N ALA A 31 -12.27 -9.90 -24.89
CA ALA A 31 -13.24 -10.77 -25.54
C ALA A 31 -14.60 -10.08 -25.75
N HIS A 32 -14.81 -8.90 -25.15
CA HIS A 32 -16.11 -8.23 -25.07
C HIS A 32 -17.21 -9.16 -24.54
N GLY A 33 -16.85 -10.01 -23.58
CA GLY A 33 -17.79 -10.95 -22.97
C GLY A 33 -18.71 -10.29 -21.96
N ASP A 34 -19.68 -11.07 -21.48
CA ASP A 34 -20.75 -10.66 -20.57
C ASP A 34 -20.65 -11.36 -19.20
N ALA A 35 -19.48 -11.91 -18.85
CA ALA A 35 -19.31 -12.62 -17.57
C ALA A 35 -19.45 -11.70 -16.34
N TYR A 36 -19.15 -10.40 -16.49
CA TYR A 36 -19.10 -9.44 -15.38
C TYR A 36 -19.88 -8.16 -15.69
N ASP A 37 -20.90 -7.87 -14.89
CA ASP A 37 -21.60 -6.57 -14.93
C ASP A 37 -20.80 -5.45 -14.26
N LEU A 38 -20.06 -5.79 -13.19
CA LEU A 38 -19.26 -4.89 -12.38
C LEU A 38 -17.93 -5.55 -12.03
N VAL A 39 -16.84 -4.79 -12.12
CA VAL A 39 -15.51 -5.22 -11.71
C VAL A 39 -14.95 -4.21 -10.71
N VAL A 40 -14.52 -4.69 -9.54
CA VAL A 40 -13.72 -3.90 -8.59
C VAL A 40 -12.29 -3.88 -9.11
N GLY A 41 -12.01 -3.03 -10.09
CA GLY A 41 -10.71 -2.93 -10.73
C GLY A 41 -9.75 -2.01 -9.98
N ASP A 42 -8.46 -2.15 -10.28
CA ASP A 42 -7.43 -1.28 -9.71
C ASP A 42 -7.38 0.08 -10.42
N SER A 43 -6.96 1.13 -9.71
CA SER A 43 -6.95 2.50 -10.25
C SER A 43 -5.97 2.66 -11.42
N GLN A 44 -4.92 1.84 -11.44
CA GLN A 44 -3.87 1.75 -12.45
C GLN A 44 -4.45 1.30 -13.80
N TRP A 45 -5.63 0.66 -13.79
CA TRP A 45 -6.30 0.18 -14.99
C TRP A 45 -7.13 1.25 -15.67
N LEU A 46 -7.43 2.37 -15.00
CA LEU A 46 -8.41 3.37 -15.45
C LEU A 46 -8.12 3.87 -16.87
N GLY A 47 -6.85 4.13 -17.19
CA GLY A 47 -6.45 4.55 -18.53
C GLY A 47 -6.67 3.47 -19.59
N ALA A 48 -6.26 2.23 -19.31
CA ALA A 48 -6.43 1.12 -20.24
C ALA A 48 -7.91 0.74 -20.43
N GLY A 49 -8.68 0.68 -19.34
CA GLY A 49 -10.10 0.36 -19.35
C GLY A 49 -10.95 1.40 -20.09
N SER A 50 -10.69 2.69 -19.86
CA SER A 50 -11.43 3.78 -20.53
C SER A 50 -11.07 3.91 -22.02
N THR A 51 -9.77 3.91 -22.37
CA THR A 51 -9.33 4.07 -23.77
C THR A 51 -9.57 2.83 -24.63
N GLY A 52 -9.56 1.63 -24.02
CA GLY A 52 -9.93 0.37 -24.67
C GLY A 52 -11.43 0.23 -24.93
N GLY A 53 -12.26 1.15 -24.43
CA GLY A 53 -13.73 1.09 -24.58
C GLY A 53 -14.38 0.01 -23.71
N HIS A 54 -13.71 -0.41 -22.64
CA HIS A 54 -14.21 -1.44 -21.72
C HIS A 54 -15.07 -0.83 -20.60
N TYR A 55 -14.87 0.45 -20.27
CA TYR A 55 -15.60 1.13 -19.20
C TYR A 55 -16.70 2.03 -19.75
N VAL A 56 -17.80 2.11 -19.01
CA VAL A 56 -18.92 3.01 -19.31
C VAL A 56 -18.54 4.44 -18.88
N ASP A 57 -18.88 5.43 -19.71
CA ASP A 57 -18.78 6.85 -19.31
C ASP A 57 -19.82 7.16 -18.23
N LEU A 58 -19.37 7.39 -17.01
CA LEU A 58 -20.20 7.66 -15.83
C LEU A 58 -20.35 9.17 -15.57
N THR A 59 -19.95 10.04 -16.49
CA THR A 59 -19.93 11.49 -16.25
C THR A 59 -21.30 12.06 -15.89
N ASP A 60 -22.37 11.63 -16.56
CA ASP A 60 -23.72 12.07 -16.24
C ASP A 60 -24.25 11.45 -14.94
N PHE A 61 -23.80 10.24 -14.60
CA PHE A 61 -24.10 9.62 -13.31
C PHE A 61 -23.46 10.40 -12.16
N PHE A 62 -22.20 10.82 -12.31
CA PHE A 62 -21.50 11.70 -11.37
C PHE A 62 -22.25 13.01 -11.13
N LYS A 63 -22.70 13.69 -12.20
CA LYS A 63 -23.48 14.93 -12.09
C LYS A 63 -24.81 14.70 -11.39
N LYS A 64 -25.53 13.65 -11.77
CA LYS A 64 -26.87 13.33 -11.23
C LYS A 64 -26.83 13.04 -9.74
N HIS A 65 -25.77 12.39 -9.26
CA HIS A 65 -25.62 11.94 -7.88
C HIS A 65 -24.63 12.77 -7.06
N ASP A 66 -24.15 13.90 -7.61
CA ASP A 66 -23.20 14.81 -6.98
C ASP A 66 -21.93 14.13 -6.43
N LEU A 67 -21.46 13.08 -7.14
CA LEU A 67 -20.38 12.22 -6.64
C LEU A 67 -19.05 12.95 -6.49
N GLY A 68 -18.84 14.04 -7.25
CA GLY A 68 -17.66 14.88 -7.10
C GLY A 68 -17.56 15.57 -5.72
N ASN A 69 -18.69 15.75 -5.02
CA ASN A 69 -18.74 16.36 -3.69
C ASN A 69 -19.00 15.33 -2.58
N VAL A 70 -19.71 14.23 -2.89
CA VAL A 70 -20.01 13.17 -1.92
C VAL A 70 -18.78 12.30 -1.62
N MET A 71 -17.91 12.11 -2.61
CA MET A 71 -16.69 11.32 -2.47
C MET A 71 -15.47 12.19 -2.13
N ALA A 72 -14.43 11.56 -1.58
CA ALA A 72 -13.19 12.26 -1.28
C ALA A 72 -12.55 12.83 -2.58
N PRO A 73 -12.12 14.10 -2.61
CA PRO A 73 -11.61 14.71 -3.85
C PRO A 73 -10.43 13.96 -4.49
N ALA A 74 -9.53 13.40 -3.67
CA ALA A 74 -8.40 12.64 -4.16
C ALA A 74 -8.83 11.34 -4.87
N THR A 75 -9.84 10.63 -4.35
CA THR A 75 -10.30 9.37 -4.95
C THR A 75 -11.08 9.62 -6.23
N VAL A 76 -11.85 10.71 -6.31
CA VAL A 76 -12.47 11.15 -7.57
C VAL A 76 -11.42 11.43 -8.63
N LYS A 77 -10.39 12.21 -8.29
CA LYS A 77 -9.33 12.60 -9.22
C LYS A 77 -8.50 11.41 -9.71
N TYR A 78 -8.10 10.52 -8.81
CA TYR A 78 -7.11 9.49 -9.13
C TYR A 78 -7.72 8.13 -9.45
N TYR A 79 -8.95 7.83 -9.01
CA TYR A 79 -9.56 6.51 -9.22
C TYR A 79 -10.74 6.52 -10.20
N ALA A 80 -11.31 7.70 -10.50
CA ALA A 80 -12.47 7.81 -11.40
C ALA A 80 -12.20 8.63 -12.65
N GLU A 81 -11.37 9.67 -12.58
CA GLU A 81 -11.17 10.61 -13.68
C GLU A 81 -10.05 10.19 -14.65
N TYR A 82 -10.37 10.11 -15.95
CA TYR A 82 -9.36 9.89 -16.99
C TYR A 82 -9.73 10.51 -18.34
N PRO A 83 -8.79 11.18 -19.05
CA PRO A 83 -7.48 11.64 -18.54
C PRO A 83 -7.63 12.60 -17.36
N GLY A 84 -6.59 12.77 -16.55
CA GLY A 84 -6.67 13.64 -15.38
C GLY A 84 -7.05 15.08 -15.74
N ASN A 85 -7.93 15.70 -14.93
CA ASN A 85 -8.52 17.03 -15.16
C ASN A 85 -9.40 17.15 -16.43
N SER A 86 -9.86 16.05 -17.02
CA SER A 86 -10.75 16.07 -18.20
C SER A 86 -12.22 16.31 -17.87
N GLY A 87 -12.62 16.13 -16.60
CA GLY A 87 -14.02 16.08 -16.18
C GLY A 87 -14.77 14.84 -16.66
N LYS A 88 -14.08 13.81 -17.17
CA LYS A 88 -14.66 12.52 -17.57
C LYS A 88 -14.40 11.44 -16.53
N TYR A 89 -15.47 10.76 -16.13
CA TYR A 89 -15.43 9.76 -15.06
C TYR A 89 -15.80 8.37 -15.57
N TRP A 90 -15.03 7.36 -15.17
CA TRP A 90 -15.13 5.99 -15.70
C TRP A 90 -15.28 4.90 -14.64
N ALA A 91 -15.17 5.27 -13.36
CA ALA A 91 -15.34 4.36 -12.24
C ALA A 91 -15.97 5.09 -11.05
N ILE A 92 -16.52 4.33 -10.10
CA ILE A 92 -16.99 4.84 -8.81
C ILE A 92 -15.92 4.50 -7.78
N PRO A 93 -15.35 5.47 -7.06
CA PRO A 93 -14.40 5.16 -5.99
C PRO A 93 -15.06 4.28 -4.94
N LEU A 94 -14.49 3.11 -4.68
CA LEU A 94 -15.01 2.14 -3.74
C LEU A 94 -14.18 2.10 -2.46
N GLU A 95 -12.88 1.97 -2.63
CA GLU A 95 -11.91 1.85 -1.56
C GLU A 95 -10.68 2.69 -1.95
N GLY A 96 -10.19 3.46 -0.99
CA GLY A 96 -8.98 4.24 -1.17
C GLY A 96 -7.97 3.80 -0.17
N ASP A 97 -6.78 3.51 -0.66
CA ASP A 97 -5.74 2.88 0.11
C ASP A 97 -4.49 3.74 0.14
N ALA A 98 -3.77 3.63 1.25
CA ALA A 98 -2.50 4.27 1.44
C ALA A 98 -1.62 3.36 2.29
N VAL A 99 -0.35 3.30 1.94
CA VAL A 99 0.64 2.55 2.72
C VAL A 99 0.96 3.33 3.99
N GLY A 100 0.88 2.62 5.11
CA GLY A 100 1.35 3.06 6.41
C GLY A 100 2.16 1.97 7.09
N TRP A 101 2.40 2.18 8.37
CA TRP A 101 3.23 1.28 9.17
C TRP A 101 2.52 0.88 10.45
N SER A 102 2.72 -0.38 10.82
CA SER A 102 2.38 -0.93 12.13
C SER A 102 3.67 -1.21 12.91
N TYR A 103 3.60 -1.17 14.25
CA TYR A 103 4.75 -1.50 15.10
C TYR A 103 4.34 -2.14 16.43
N ARG A 104 5.31 -2.80 17.07
CA ARG A 104 5.20 -3.44 18.38
C ARG A 104 5.42 -2.44 19.51
N LYS A 105 4.34 -1.86 20.05
CA LYS A 105 4.39 -0.94 21.19
C LYS A 105 5.10 -1.55 22.39
N ASP A 106 4.84 -2.81 22.69
CA ASP A 106 5.48 -3.50 23.81
C ASP A 106 7.00 -3.63 23.65
N TRP A 107 7.51 -3.72 22.41
CA TRP A 107 8.96 -3.71 22.15
C TRP A 107 9.55 -2.30 22.25
N PHE A 108 8.80 -1.29 21.78
CA PHE A 108 9.22 0.10 21.82
C PHE A 108 9.13 0.71 23.22
N GLU A 109 8.21 0.22 24.06
CA GLU A 109 7.96 0.70 25.41
C GLU A 109 8.82 0.01 26.48
N ASP A 110 9.48 -1.11 26.15
CA ASP A 110 10.39 -1.82 27.06
C ASP A 110 11.53 -0.89 27.52
N PRO A 111 11.69 -0.63 28.83
CA PRO A 111 12.73 0.26 29.35
C PRO A 111 14.15 -0.15 28.95
N LYS A 112 14.45 -1.45 28.87
CA LYS A 112 15.78 -1.95 28.48
C LYS A 112 16.05 -1.68 27.00
N GLU A 113 15.02 -1.84 26.15
CA GLU A 113 15.15 -1.55 24.72
C GLU A 113 15.34 -0.05 24.49
N LYS A 114 14.61 0.81 25.21
CA LYS A 114 14.83 2.27 25.19
C LYS A 114 16.25 2.66 25.60
N GLU A 115 16.75 2.12 26.71
CA GLU A 115 18.11 2.39 27.19
C GLU A 115 19.18 1.90 26.20
N ALA A 116 19.04 0.67 25.69
CA ALA A 116 20.00 0.08 24.76
C ALA A 116 19.99 0.81 23.39
N PHE A 117 18.83 1.20 22.90
CA PHE A 117 18.71 1.98 21.67
C PHE A 117 19.39 3.33 21.80
N LYS A 118 19.09 4.06 22.89
CA LYS A 118 19.70 5.37 23.17
C LYS A 118 21.22 5.27 23.31
N ALA A 119 21.72 4.21 23.95
CA ALA A 119 23.16 3.96 24.06
C ALA A 119 23.82 3.70 22.68
N LYS A 120 23.13 3.04 21.75
CA LYS A 120 23.66 2.71 20.42
C LYS A 120 23.59 3.88 19.43
N TYR A 121 22.48 4.60 19.40
CA TYR A 121 22.20 5.62 18.36
C TYR A 121 22.22 7.06 18.86
N GLY A 122 22.24 7.29 20.18
CA GLY A 122 22.36 8.62 20.77
C GLY A 122 21.07 9.44 20.83
N TYR A 123 19.91 8.85 20.53
CA TYR A 123 18.59 9.48 20.66
C TYR A 123 17.54 8.51 21.20
N ASP A 124 16.41 9.03 21.68
CA ASP A 124 15.37 8.22 22.31
C ASP A 124 14.63 7.34 21.28
N LEU A 125 14.33 6.10 21.68
CA LEU A 125 13.50 5.19 20.89
C LEU A 125 12.04 5.66 20.91
N ASP A 126 11.49 5.90 19.72
CA ASP A 126 10.12 6.33 19.46
C ASP A 126 9.73 5.87 18.04
N VAL A 127 8.47 6.08 17.62
CA VAL A 127 8.08 5.88 16.22
C VAL A 127 9.02 6.67 15.28
N PRO A 128 9.42 6.11 14.12
CA PRO A 128 10.36 6.75 13.21
C PRO A 128 9.89 8.16 12.79
N LYS A 129 10.73 9.17 13.04
CA LYS A 129 10.46 10.56 12.63
C LYS A 129 10.97 10.89 11.24
N ASP A 130 11.88 10.06 10.73
CA ASP A 130 12.46 10.15 9.40
C ASP A 130 12.94 8.75 8.95
N PHE A 131 13.33 8.65 7.68
CA PHE A 131 13.81 7.39 7.09
C PHE A 131 15.09 6.86 7.75
N LYS A 132 15.95 7.74 8.28
CA LYS A 132 17.15 7.33 9.02
C LYS A 132 16.76 6.61 10.30
N ALA A 133 15.82 7.17 11.06
CA ALA A 133 15.29 6.54 12.27
C ALA A 133 14.60 5.21 11.96
N LEU A 134 13.86 5.11 10.85
CA LEU A 134 13.24 3.86 10.40
C LEU A 134 14.32 2.77 10.20
N ARG A 135 15.40 3.09 9.48
CA ARG A 135 16.53 2.17 9.26
C ARG A 135 17.24 1.80 10.55
N ASP A 136 17.53 2.77 11.42
CA ASP A 136 18.25 2.52 12.68
C ASP A 136 17.42 1.65 13.65
N ILE A 137 16.11 1.86 13.70
CA ILE A 137 15.20 1.04 14.50
C ILE A 137 15.08 -0.37 13.91
N ALA A 138 15.01 -0.51 12.58
CA ALA A 138 15.02 -1.81 11.92
C ALA A 138 16.32 -2.59 12.25
N GLU A 139 17.48 -1.94 12.16
CA GLU A 139 18.76 -2.56 12.55
C GLU A 139 18.79 -2.93 14.04
N PHE A 140 18.29 -2.07 14.91
CA PHE A 140 18.30 -2.29 16.37
C PHE A 140 17.54 -3.56 16.79
N PHE A 141 16.36 -3.76 16.23
CA PHE A 141 15.49 -4.89 16.57
C PHE A 141 15.83 -6.17 15.80
N HIS A 142 16.73 -6.11 14.81
CA HIS A 142 17.14 -7.27 14.03
C HIS A 142 18.08 -8.19 14.83
N ARG A 143 17.51 -9.28 15.37
CA ARG A 143 18.17 -10.30 16.22
C ARG A 143 17.80 -11.70 15.69
N PRO A 144 18.40 -12.13 14.56
CA PRO A 144 18.02 -13.38 13.89
C PRO A 144 18.26 -14.63 14.74
N ASP A 145 19.24 -14.59 15.65
CA ASP A 145 19.51 -15.61 16.67
C ASP A 145 18.31 -15.84 17.62
N GLN A 146 17.49 -14.80 17.80
CA GLN A 146 16.28 -14.83 18.64
C GLN A 146 15.00 -14.93 17.81
N LYS A 147 15.10 -15.10 16.48
CA LYS A 147 13.98 -15.04 15.53
C LYS A 147 13.16 -13.74 15.64
N ARG A 148 13.82 -12.63 15.97
CA ARG A 148 13.24 -11.27 15.99
C ARG A 148 13.87 -10.45 14.87
N TYR A 149 13.06 -9.71 14.15
CA TYR A 149 13.46 -8.95 12.96
C TYR A 149 13.04 -7.49 13.09
N GLY A 150 13.70 -6.63 12.33
CA GLY A 150 13.51 -5.19 12.44
C GLY A 150 12.23 -4.71 11.79
N ILE A 151 11.98 -5.23 10.59
CA ILE A 151 11.00 -4.65 9.68
C ILE A 151 10.44 -5.72 8.73
N ALA A 152 9.19 -5.61 8.33
CA ALA A 152 8.65 -6.28 7.15
C ALA A 152 8.29 -5.21 6.10
N ILE A 153 8.66 -5.49 4.86
CA ILE A 153 8.45 -4.63 3.70
C ILE A 153 7.98 -5.47 2.52
N TYR A 154 7.28 -4.84 1.57
CA TYR A 154 6.89 -5.48 0.33
C TYR A 154 8.11 -5.86 -0.52
N THR A 155 8.18 -7.12 -0.92
CA THR A 155 9.29 -7.69 -1.72
C THR A 155 8.80 -8.53 -2.88
N ASP A 156 7.49 -8.77 -2.95
CA ASP A 156 6.88 -9.52 -4.03
C ASP A 156 7.02 -8.77 -5.37
N ASN A 157 7.63 -9.43 -6.35
CA ASN A 157 7.84 -8.92 -7.70
C ASN A 157 6.69 -9.21 -8.69
N SER A 158 5.56 -9.72 -8.22
CA SER A 158 4.34 -9.91 -9.00
C SER A 158 3.43 -8.72 -8.84
N TYR A 159 2.67 -8.45 -9.91
CA TYR A 159 1.77 -7.32 -10.00
C TYR A 159 2.49 -6.01 -9.59
N ASP A 160 1.97 -5.23 -8.65
CA ASP A 160 2.51 -3.93 -8.24
C ASP A 160 3.16 -3.90 -6.86
N ALA A 161 3.24 -5.04 -6.14
CA ALA A 161 3.64 -5.06 -4.73
C ALA A 161 5.00 -4.38 -4.45
N MET A 162 6.06 -4.78 -5.16
CA MET A 162 7.38 -4.15 -5.05
C MET A 162 7.38 -2.70 -5.51
N ALA A 163 6.60 -2.34 -6.54
CA ALA A 163 6.53 -0.97 -7.03
C ALA A 163 5.89 -0.06 -5.98
N MET A 164 4.73 -0.45 -5.43
CA MET A 164 4.04 0.28 -4.35
C MET A 164 4.89 0.39 -3.09
N GLY A 165 5.61 -0.68 -2.74
CA GLY A 165 6.57 -0.66 -1.63
C GLY A 165 7.69 0.34 -1.84
N PHE A 166 8.30 0.33 -3.02
CA PHE A 166 9.39 1.24 -3.40
C PHE A 166 8.94 2.69 -3.53
N GLU A 167 7.74 2.96 -4.05
CA GLU A 167 7.19 4.32 -4.22
C GLU A 167 7.18 5.11 -2.91
N ASN A 168 6.91 4.44 -1.79
CA ASN A 168 6.99 5.05 -0.46
C ASN A 168 8.40 5.56 -0.13
N ALA A 169 9.45 4.84 -0.54
CA ALA A 169 10.82 5.34 -0.42
C ALA A 169 11.13 6.40 -1.46
N LEU A 170 10.71 6.22 -2.71
CA LEU A 170 10.94 7.16 -3.82
C LEU A 170 10.45 8.57 -3.46
N PHE A 171 9.20 8.68 -3.01
CA PHE A 171 8.60 9.97 -2.68
C PHE A 171 9.22 10.59 -1.41
N SER A 172 9.53 9.80 -0.38
CA SER A 172 10.27 10.30 0.80
C SER A 172 11.67 10.83 0.45
N TYR A 173 12.31 10.31 -0.61
CA TYR A 173 13.59 10.80 -1.10
C TYR A 173 13.43 11.93 -2.13
N GLY A 174 12.22 12.46 -2.32
CA GLY A 174 11.91 13.56 -3.22
C GLY A 174 12.08 13.21 -4.70
N GLY A 175 12.03 11.92 -5.03
CA GLY A 175 11.94 11.42 -6.40
C GLY A 175 10.49 11.38 -6.88
N GLU A 176 10.32 11.17 -8.18
CA GLU A 176 9.00 11.13 -8.84
C GLU A 176 9.00 10.03 -9.90
N LEU A 177 7.81 9.50 -10.23
CA LEU A 177 7.65 8.48 -11.28
C LEU A 177 7.92 9.04 -12.69
N GLY A 178 7.69 10.33 -12.88
CA GLY A 178 7.87 11.02 -14.15
C GLY A 178 7.37 12.47 -14.09
N ASP A 179 7.49 13.16 -15.22
CA ASP A 179 6.79 14.42 -15.43
C ASP A 179 5.33 14.11 -15.83
N TYR A 180 4.38 14.43 -14.95
CA TYR A 180 2.96 14.12 -15.15
C TYR A 180 2.29 14.92 -16.28
N THR A 181 2.95 15.94 -16.84
CA THR A 181 2.43 16.75 -17.96
C THR A 181 2.89 16.20 -19.31
N THR A 182 4.15 15.75 -19.38
CA THR A 182 4.79 15.26 -20.61
C THR A 182 4.85 13.73 -20.68
N TYR A 183 4.50 13.04 -19.59
CA TYR A 183 4.62 11.60 -19.38
C TYR A 183 6.06 11.07 -19.54
N LYS A 184 7.06 11.96 -19.41
CA LYS A 184 8.46 11.58 -19.48
C LYS A 184 8.88 10.88 -18.19
N VAL A 185 9.30 9.62 -18.30
CA VAL A 185 9.82 8.82 -17.17
C VAL A 185 11.34 8.81 -17.09
N ASP A 186 12.02 8.87 -18.24
CA ASP A 186 13.48 8.88 -18.31
C ASP A 186 14.06 10.18 -17.74
N GLY A 187 15.05 10.05 -16.88
CA GLY A 187 15.61 11.10 -16.04
C GLY A 187 14.88 11.33 -14.71
N HIS A 188 13.72 10.71 -14.49
CA HIS A 188 12.96 10.80 -13.23
C HIS A 188 13.14 9.52 -12.40
N ILE A 189 12.66 8.39 -12.94
CA ILE A 189 12.69 7.09 -12.24
C ILE A 189 14.11 6.51 -12.10
N ASN A 190 15.06 6.99 -12.91
CA ASN A 190 16.48 6.68 -12.87
C ASN A 190 17.34 7.88 -12.41
N SER A 191 16.73 8.88 -11.77
CA SER A 191 17.46 10.02 -11.17
C SER A 191 18.31 9.59 -9.97
N ASP A 192 19.30 10.41 -9.59
CA ASP A 192 20.11 10.19 -8.39
C ASP A 192 19.26 10.03 -7.12
N LYS A 193 18.14 10.74 -7.03
CA LYS A 193 17.18 10.60 -5.91
C LYS A 193 16.49 9.25 -5.91
N ALA A 194 16.04 8.77 -7.08
CA ALA A 194 15.41 7.46 -7.21
C ALA A 194 16.39 6.31 -6.93
N VAL A 195 17.65 6.45 -7.36
CA VAL A 195 18.73 5.51 -7.03
C VAL A 195 18.98 5.48 -5.52
N ALA A 196 19.10 6.64 -4.88
CA ALA A 196 19.28 6.73 -3.43
C ALA A 196 18.11 6.12 -2.65
N ALA A 197 16.87 6.35 -3.11
CA ALA A 197 15.67 5.73 -2.54
C ALA A 197 15.71 4.21 -2.66
N LEU A 198 16.14 3.68 -3.81
CA LEU A 198 16.21 2.24 -4.05
C LEU A 198 17.28 1.59 -3.17
N ASP A 199 18.43 2.23 -3.02
CA ASP A 199 19.49 1.77 -2.11
C ASP A 199 19.00 1.75 -0.66
N ALA A 200 18.25 2.77 -0.24
CA ALA A 200 17.66 2.84 1.10
C ALA A 200 16.60 1.75 1.33
N TYR A 201 15.72 1.52 0.35
CA TYR A 201 14.71 0.45 0.42
C TYR A 201 15.35 -0.94 0.45
N LYS A 202 16.37 -1.16 -0.39
CA LYS A 202 17.19 -2.39 -0.38
C LYS A 202 17.94 -2.59 0.92
N GLU A 203 18.35 -1.52 1.60
CA GLU A 203 18.97 -1.64 2.91
C GLU A 203 17.99 -2.15 3.95
N LEU A 204 16.73 -1.69 3.95
CA LEU A 204 15.69 -2.19 4.86
C LEU A 204 15.47 -3.70 4.71
N TYR A 205 15.58 -4.24 3.48
CA TYR A 205 15.47 -5.68 3.23
C TYR A 205 16.47 -6.52 4.05
N LYS A 206 17.63 -5.97 4.42
CA LYS A 206 18.60 -6.70 5.27
C LYS A 206 18.07 -7.01 6.66
N PHE A 207 17.04 -6.28 7.10
CA PHE A 207 16.48 -6.41 8.44
C PHE A 207 15.17 -7.21 8.48
N THR A 208 14.72 -7.74 7.34
CA THR A 208 13.50 -8.55 7.23
C THR A 208 13.71 -9.99 7.69
N PRO A 209 12.62 -10.75 7.95
CA PRO A 209 12.74 -12.17 8.22
C PRO A 209 13.36 -12.95 7.03
N PRO A 210 14.06 -14.06 7.27
CA PRO A 210 14.64 -14.87 6.21
C PRO A 210 13.54 -15.53 5.36
N GLY A 211 13.76 -15.60 4.06
CA GLY A 211 12.81 -16.20 3.11
C GLY A 211 11.68 -15.25 2.65
N TRP A 212 11.68 -14.00 3.12
CA TRP A 212 10.65 -12.99 2.78
C TRP A 212 10.98 -12.22 1.50
N ALA A 213 11.44 -12.92 0.46
CA ALA A 213 11.67 -12.35 -0.87
C ALA A 213 10.38 -12.27 -1.72
N LYS A 214 9.26 -12.75 -1.17
CA LYS A 214 7.95 -12.83 -1.82
C LYS A 214 6.87 -12.48 -0.80
N SER A 215 7.00 -11.30 -0.20
CA SER A 215 6.11 -10.80 0.85
C SER A 215 5.29 -9.63 0.34
N PHE A 216 3.99 -9.67 0.63
CA PHE A 216 3.05 -8.58 0.37
C PHE A 216 2.11 -8.40 1.57
N PHE A 217 0.89 -7.91 1.37
CA PHE A 217 0.00 -7.50 2.46
C PHE A 217 -0.36 -8.62 3.47
N VAL A 218 -0.42 -9.89 3.04
CA VAL A 218 -0.74 -11.00 3.94
C VAL A 218 0.44 -11.28 4.85
N GLU A 219 1.62 -11.47 4.26
CA GLU A 219 2.86 -11.75 4.97
C GLU A 219 3.21 -10.58 5.90
N ASP A 220 3.11 -9.34 5.45
CA ASP A 220 3.48 -8.19 6.26
C ASP A 220 2.58 -8.03 7.50
N ASN A 221 1.30 -8.42 7.44
CA ASN A 221 0.49 -8.54 8.66
C ASN A 221 0.94 -9.71 9.56
N GLN A 222 1.27 -10.87 8.96
CA GLN A 222 1.81 -12.02 9.70
C GLN A 222 3.07 -11.65 10.47
N ALA A 223 3.88 -10.72 9.96
CA ALA A 223 5.10 -10.26 10.63
C ALA A 223 4.82 -9.75 12.05
N ILE A 224 3.69 -9.06 12.23
CA ILE A 224 3.24 -8.53 13.52
C ILE A 224 2.49 -9.59 14.31
N THR A 225 1.55 -10.31 13.69
CA THR A 225 0.70 -11.27 14.42
C THR A 225 1.49 -12.48 14.94
N GLU A 226 2.56 -12.88 14.24
CA GLU A 226 3.42 -14.01 14.61
C GLU A 226 4.66 -13.62 15.42
N ASN A 227 4.74 -12.38 15.92
CA ASN A 227 5.86 -11.88 16.73
C ASN A 227 7.22 -11.87 16.00
N LEU A 228 7.23 -11.68 14.68
CA LEU A 228 8.46 -11.73 13.89
C LEU A 228 9.16 -10.37 13.81
N ALA A 229 8.45 -9.30 13.44
CA ALA A 229 9.04 -8.00 13.16
C ALA A 229 8.61 -6.91 14.15
N ALA A 230 9.50 -5.95 14.39
CA ALA A 230 9.20 -4.78 15.22
C ALA A 230 8.29 -3.77 14.52
N MET A 231 8.44 -3.64 13.20
CA MET A 231 7.67 -2.76 12.33
C MET A 231 7.24 -3.52 11.07
N SER A 232 6.13 -3.14 10.46
CA SER A 232 5.66 -3.73 9.21
C SER A 232 4.91 -2.71 8.37
N MET A 233 5.27 -2.58 7.09
CA MET A 233 4.52 -1.74 6.17
C MET A 233 3.28 -2.47 5.69
N ASN A 234 2.17 -1.77 5.59
CA ASN A 234 1.03 -2.30 4.86
C ASN A 234 0.12 -1.16 4.42
N PHE A 235 -0.73 -1.46 3.46
CA PHE A 235 -1.93 -0.70 3.20
C PHE A 235 -2.85 -0.65 4.43
N PHE A 236 -3.39 0.55 4.73
CA PHE A 236 -4.26 0.76 5.89
C PHE A 236 -5.52 -0.13 5.84
N ALA A 237 -6.00 -0.48 4.64
CA ALA A 237 -7.14 -1.38 4.44
C ALA A 237 -6.94 -2.75 5.09
N PHE A 238 -5.70 -3.22 5.26
CA PHE A 238 -5.40 -4.51 5.89
C PHE A 238 -5.10 -4.43 7.39
N PHE A 239 -4.98 -3.22 7.98
CA PHE A 239 -4.77 -3.04 9.42
C PHE A 239 -5.91 -3.47 10.34
N PRO A 240 -7.20 -3.59 9.93
CA PRO A 240 -8.24 -4.16 10.78
C PRO A 240 -7.88 -5.53 11.34
N SER A 241 -7.14 -6.35 10.58
CA SER A 241 -6.62 -7.64 11.04
C SER A 241 -5.66 -7.52 12.23
N LEU A 242 -4.90 -6.42 12.31
CA LEU A 242 -3.89 -6.18 13.34
C LEU A 242 -4.48 -5.68 14.65
N ILE A 243 -5.70 -5.14 14.65
CA ILE A 243 -6.40 -4.72 15.88
C ILE A 243 -7.47 -5.71 16.33
N ASN A 244 -7.70 -6.78 15.56
CA ASN A 244 -8.67 -7.80 15.91
C ASN A 244 -8.14 -8.70 17.04
N GLU A 245 -8.57 -8.42 18.27
CA GLU A 245 -8.20 -9.21 19.47
C GLU A 245 -8.61 -10.70 19.39
N ALA A 246 -9.58 -11.05 18.55
CA ALA A 246 -10.02 -12.44 18.40
C ALA A 246 -9.02 -13.30 17.61
N SER A 247 -8.21 -12.67 16.74
CA SER A 247 -7.29 -13.38 15.83
C SER A 247 -5.83 -12.96 15.97
N ASN A 248 -5.55 -11.77 16.52
CA ASN A 248 -4.18 -11.27 16.72
C ASN A 248 -3.83 -11.19 18.22
N PRO A 249 -2.92 -12.04 18.73
CA PRO A 249 -2.47 -11.97 20.13
C PRO A 249 -1.75 -10.67 20.47
N ASN A 250 -1.25 -9.93 19.47
CA ASN A 250 -0.55 -8.66 19.64
C ASN A 250 -1.46 -7.45 19.46
N ALA A 251 -2.78 -7.60 19.28
CA ALA A 251 -3.68 -6.50 18.93
C ALA A 251 -3.59 -5.28 19.86
N LYS A 252 -3.54 -5.50 21.18
CA LYS A 252 -3.38 -4.42 22.17
C LYS A 252 -2.02 -3.73 22.12
N ASN A 253 -1.02 -4.43 21.61
CA ASN A 253 0.37 -4.01 21.52
C ASN A 253 0.74 -3.52 20.10
N THR A 254 -0.21 -3.49 19.16
CA THR A 254 0.01 -2.88 17.85
C THR A 254 -0.22 -1.37 17.94
N GLY A 255 0.74 -0.60 17.43
CA GLY A 255 0.59 0.83 17.16
C GLY A 255 0.79 1.12 15.68
N PHE A 256 0.53 2.36 15.25
CA PHE A 256 0.61 2.77 13.86
C PHE A 256 1.35 4.10 13.69
N PHE A 257 2.00 4.29 12.54
CA PHE A 257 2.56 5.56 12.11
C PHE A 257 2.48 5.69 10.58
N ALA A 258 2.48 6.93 10.08
CA ALA A 258 2.51 7.22 8.64
C ALA A 258 3.91 6.98 8.07
N ASN A 259 4.03 6.87 6.74
CA ASN A 259 5.33 6.75 6.10
C ASN A 259 6.24 7.93 6.51
N PRO A 260 7.43 7.68 7.10
CA PRO A 260 8.26 8.76 7.62
C PRO A 260 8.85 9.60 6.46
N PRO A 261 9.03 10.91 6.67
CA PRO A 261 9.68 11.76 5.69
C PRO A 261 11.12 11.31 5.47
N GLY A 262 11.63 11.53 4.27
CA GLY A 262 13.03 11.26 3.95
C GLY A 262 13.85 12.55 3.91
N PRO A 263 15.10 12.47 3.47
CA PRO A 263 16.00 13.63 3.49
C PRO A 263 15.56 14.76 2.55
N ASN A 264 14.71 14.47 1.55
CA ASN A 264 14.34 15.42 0.49
C ASN A 264 12.84 15.43 0.17
N GLY A 265 11.99 14.82 1.00
CA GLY A 265 10.54 14.63 0.77
C GLY A 265 9.78 14.45 2.06
#